data_AF-C4L882-F1
#
_entry.id   AF-C4L882-F1
#
_cell.length_a   1.000
_cell.length_b   1.000
_cell.length_c   1.000
_cell.angle_alpha   90.00
_cell.angle_beta   90.00
_cell.angle_gamma   90.00
#
_symmetry.space_group_name_H-M   'P 1'
#
loop_
_entity.id
_entity.type
_entity.pdbx_description
1 polymer ?
#
loop_
_entity_poly.entity_id
_entity_poly.type
_entity_poly.pdbx_seq_one_letter_code
_entity_poly.pdbx_strand_id
1 'polypeptide(L)'
;MIIEIITTGDEVLTGFTVDTNASWLSMQLLEKGWQVRRRQTVGDRMDDLTDVLHERSLIADVIIFNGGLGPTSDDKTTDAVAQVTGVPQELNSDWLANMEQKFTARGRVMPVSNRKQAMLPQGATVLDNPIGTACGFKLQINKAICYFTPGVPNEFKQMVQQQIIPDLQQKYPSGAAVVRRYFTFGISESALSDQLDPLTWPEHIELGYRSSMPTIEMKLISQHGDADFATAEKQLLSVITPYLVATDTLDMPAKLAELLPGSLEILEGSTCGELLTQLAPAIPQLCADYHQHLPDSADELLQHIQHHSRLTLAVGTAKDQQYPIALWNGLHGWAQTLYIRTLDVSLQHRIVAFAAQDMLRRYLLEQPVLGEYQTLQRTASAHRP
;
A
#
# COMPACT_ATOMS: atom_id res chain seq x y z
N MET A 1 -9.43 20.90 9.06
CA MET A 1 -8.85 20.11 10.16
C MET A 1 -7.40 19.80 9.82
N ILE A 2 -6.48 20.04 10.74
CA ILE A 2 -5.04 19.75 10.61
C ILE A 2 -4.73 18.48 11.41
N ILE A 3 -4.40 17.38 10.71
CA ILE A 3 -3.88 16.16 11.33
C ILE A 3 -2.37 16.11 11.09
N GLU A 4 -1.61 15.86 12.15
CA GLU A 4 -0.18 15.60 12.09
C GLU A 4 0.18 14.25 12.71
N ILE A 5 1.27 13.66 12.24
CA ILE A 5 1.84 12.43 12.80
C ILE A 5 3.23 12.74 13.33
N ILE A 6 3.51 12.30 14.55
CA ILE A 6 4.83 12.35 15.17
C ILE A 6 5.26 10.91 15.46
N THR A 7 6.40 10.51 14.91
CA THR A 7 7.01 9.21 15.17
C THR A 7 8.24 9.42 16.07
N THR A 8 8.41 8.58 17.09
CA THR A 8 9.64 8.54 17.90
C THR A 8 10.33 7.19 17.79
N GLY A 9 11.65 7.22 17.85
CA GLY A 9 12.52 6.05 17.86
C GLY A 9 13.84 6.40 17.17
N ASP A 10 14.95 6.26 17.89
CA ASP A 10 16.29 6.52 17.34
C ASP A 10 16.57 5.63 16.11
N GLU A 11 16.04 4.41 16.05
CA GLU A 11 16.14 3.51 14.90
C GLU A 11 15.38 4.02 13.67
N VAL A 12 14.27 4.75 13.88
CA VAL A 12 13.53 5.39 12.78
C VAL A 12 14.25 6.64 12.32
N LEU A 13 14.73 7.45 13.27
CA LEU A 13 15.47 8.69 12.98
C LEU A 13 16.78 8.41 12.21
N THR A 14 17.50 7.36 12.58
CA THR A 14 18.75 6.93 11.91
C THR A 14 18.50 6.19 10.59
N GLY A 15 17.25 5.86 10.27
CA GLY A 15 16.88 5.13 9.06
C GLY A 15 17.19 3.63 9.11
N PHE A 16 17.54 3.09 10.28
CA PHE A 16 17.67 1.64 10.48
C PHE A 16 16.33 0.92 10.25
N THR A 17 15.24 1.56 10.69
CA THR A 17 13.87 1.10 10.45
C THR A 17 13.13 2.13 9.60
N VAL A 18 12.51 1.67 8.51
CA VAL A 18 11.61 2.52 7.71
C VAL A 18 10.32 2.77 8.49
N ASP A 19 9.90 4.04 8.59
CA ASP A 19 8.62 4.43 9.20
C ASP A 19 7.41 4.02 8.34
N THR A 20 7.11 2.73 8.39
CA THR A 20 5.96 2.12 7.72
C THR A 20 4.64 2.45 8.42
N ASN A 21 4.65 2.75 9.72
CA ASN A 21 3.46 3.07 10.50
C ASN A 21 2.83 4.38 10.05
N ALA A 22 3.60 5.47 10.00
CA ALA A 22 3.05 6.75 9.59
C ALA A 22 2.73 6.81 8.08
N SER A 23 3.46 6.03 7.25
CA SER A 23 3.08 5.81 5.85
C SER A 23 1.71 5.13 5.72
N TRP A 24 1.51 4.04 6.46
CA TRP A 24 0.24 3.31 6.48
C TRP A 24 -0.90 4.17 7.04
N LEU A 25 -0.69 4.88 8.16
CA LEU A 25 -1.70 5.74 8.76
C LEU A 25 -2.13 6.87 7.80
N SER A 26 -1.18 7.51 7.11
CA SER A 26 -1.49 8.57 6.15
C SER A 26 -2.42 8.06 5.03
N MET A 27 -2.17 6.84 4.55
CA MET A 27 -3.03 6.19 3.55
C MET A 27 -4.42 5.90 4.11
N GLN A 28 -4.51 5.34 5.32
CA GLN A 28 -5.78 5.01 5.97
C GLN A 28 -6.63 6.25 6.28
N LEU A 29 -6.00 7.34 6.72
CA LEU A 29 -6.70 8.61 6.96
C LEU A 29 -7.22 9.19 5.65
N LEU A 30 -6.41 9.16 4.59
CA LEU A 30 -6.81 9.65 3.27
C LEU A 30 -8.02 8.88 2.72
N GLU A 31 -8.08 7.56 2.92
CA GLU A 31 -9.24 6.73 2.58
C GLU A 31 -10.53 7.09 3.34
N LYS A 32 -10.40 7.78 4.48
CA LYS A 32 -11.52 8.32 5.26
C LYS A 32 -11.79 9.81 4.97
N GLY A 33 -11.15 10.35 3.94
CA GLY A 33 -11.29 11.74 3.50
C GLY A 33 -10.43 12.73 4.29
N TRP A 34 -9.48 12.25 5.09
CA TRP A 34 -8.61 13.10 5.90
C TRP A 34 -7.17 13.09 5.40
N GLN A 35 -6.66 14.26 5.03
CA GLN A 35 -5.28 14.41 4.59
C GLN A 35 -4.35 14.79 5.76
N VAL A 36 -3.32 13.99 5.97
CA VAL A 36 -2.23 14.33 6.91
C VAL A 36 -1.47 15.53 6.35
N ARG A 37 -1.31 16.57 7.16
CA ARG A 37 -0.67 17.83 6.75
C ARG A 37 0.84 17.82 6.96
N ARG A 38 1.30 17.09 7.97
CA ARG A 38 2.73 17.01 8.30
C ARG A 38 3.04 15.70 9.02
N ARG A 39 4.23 15.18 8.75
CA ARG A 39 4.86 14.08 9.49
C ARG A 39 6.20 14.56 10.03
N GLN A 40 6.53 14.16 11.25
CA GLN A 40 7.82 14.42 11.88
C GLN A 40 8.34 13.16 12.55
N THR A 41 9.66 12.97 12.50
CA THR A 41 10.35 11.91 13.23
C THR A 41 11.35 12.56 14.16
N VAL A 42 11.33 12.18 15.43
CA VAL A 42 12.26 12.65 16.46
C VAL A 42 12.90 11.46 17.17
N GLY A 43 14.04 11.68 17.83
CA GLY A 43 14.71 10.66 18.64
C GLY A 43 14.15 10.58 20.06
N ASP A 44 14.68 9.66 20.86
CA ASP A 44 14.16 9.35 22.21
C ASP A 44 14.74 10.27 23.32
N ARG A 45 15.12 11.49 22.94
CA ARG A 45 15.57 12.54 23.85
C ARG A 45 14.37 13.31 24.38
N MET A 46 14.34 13.53 25.70
CA MET A 46 13.20 14.17 26.36
C MET A 46 12.89 15.55 25.76
N ASP A 47 13.92 16.38 25.58
CA ASP A 47 13.76 17.72 25.02
C ASP A 47 13.10 17.67 23.64
N ASP A 48 13.61 16.81 22.75
CA ASP A 48 13.10 16.64 21.38
C ASP A 48 11.62 16.19 21.37
N LEU A 49 11.24 15.26 22.27
CA LEU A 49 9.85 14.82 22.45
C LEU A 49 8.93 15.93 22.97
N THR A 50 9.38 16.67 23.99
CA THR A 50 8.58 17.72 24.61
C THR A 50 8.40 18.93 23.71
N ASP A 51 9.47 19.34 23.00
CA ASP A 51 9.46 20.47 22.10
C ASP A 51 8.50 20.21 20.94
N VAL A 52 8.62 19.06 20.26
CA VAL A 52 7.74 18.73 19.12
C VAL A 52 6.29 18.58 19.57
N LEU A 53 6.03 17.94 20.71
CA LEU A 53 4.66 17.76 21.20
C LEU A 53 4.03 19.11 21.55
N HIS A 54 4.75 19.95 22.29
CA HIS A 54 4.27 21.28 22.66
C HIS A 54 4.04 22.15 21.42
N GLU A 55 5.02 22.28 20.53
CA GLU A 55 4.94 23.13 19.34
C GLU A 55 3.79 22.70 18.41
N ARG A 56 3.55 21.40 18.25
CA ARG A 56 2.50 20.87 17.35
C ARG A 56 1.13 20.85 17.96
N SER A 57 1.00 20.64 19.27
CA SER A 57 -0.30 20.73 19.95
C SER A 57 -0.95 22.12 19.88
N LEU A 58 -0.16 23.17 19.61
CA LEU A 58 -0.65 24.53 19.36
C LEU A 58 -1.23 24.74 17.94
N ILE A 59 -0.83 23.93 16.96
CA ILE A 59 -1.16 24.11 15.54
C ILE A 59 -2.13 23.05 15.01
N ALA A 60 -1.88 21.78 15.35
CA ALA A 60 -2.70 20.68 14.88
C ALA A 60 -4.03 20.60 15.63
N ASP A 61 -5.07 20.12 14.96
CA ASP A 61 -6.34 19.80 15.63
C ASP A 61 -6.28 18.36 16.17
N VAL A 62 -5.52 17.49 15.50
CA VAL A 62 -5.29 16.09 15.89
C VAL A 62 -3.81 15.74 15.72
N ILE A 63 -3.23 15.08 16.71
CA ILE A 63 -1.88 14.53 16.66
C ILE A 63 -1.94 13.03 16.92
N ILE A 64 -1.31 12.24 16.07
CA ILE A 64 -1.04 10.83 16.35
C ILE A 64 0.46 10.70 16.63
N PHE A 65 0.78 10.37 17.88
CA PHE A 65 2.13 10.13 18.35
C PHE A 65 2.38 8.62 18.43
N ASN A 66 3.37 8.13 17.68
CA ASN A 66 3.68 6.70 17.55
C ASN A 66 5.08 6.39 18.08
N GLY A 67 5.17 5.49 19.06
CA GLY A 67 6.43 5.05 19.67
C GLY A 67 6.61 5.51 21.13
N GLY A 68 7.61 4.93 21.80
CA GLY A 68 8.06 5.34 23.14
C GLY A 68 7.12 4.99 24.31
N LEU A 69 6.26 3.97 24.16
CA LEU A 69 5.32 3.48 25.19
C LEU A 69 5.69 2.09 25.76
N GLY A 70 6.83 1.54 25.37
CA GLY A 70 7.32 0.29 25.91
C GLY A 70 7.79 0.38 27.37
N PRO A 71 8.34 -0.72 27.90
CA PRO A 71 8.76 -0.80 29.29
C PRO A 71 10.22 -0.34 29.52
N THR A 72 10.96 0.07 28.49
CA THR A 72 12.41 0.35 28.62
C THR A 72 12.69 1.81 28.99
N SER A 73 13.95 2.14 29.26
CA SER A 73 14.36 3.46 29.78
C SER A 73 14.37 4.56 28.70
N ASP A 74 14.46 4.16 27.44
CA ASP A 74 14.33 4.99 26.24
C ASP A 74 12.86 5.29 25.90
N ASP A 75 11.90 4.47 26.32
CA ASP A 75 10.47 4.74 26.17
C ASP A 75 10.00 5.90 27.05
N LYS A 76 10.07 7.14 26.53
CA LYS A 76 9.83 8.38 27.28
C LYS A 76 8.57 9.14 26.88
N THR A 77 7.72 8.59 26.00
CA THR A 77 6.56 9.33 25.49
C THR A 77 5.59 9.73 26.61
N THR A 78 5.24 8.83 27.53
CA THR A 78 4.37 9.15 28.68
C THR A 78 4.98 10.23 29.58
N ASP A 79 6.29 10.16 29.80
CA ASP A 79 7.04 11.12 30.61
C ASP A 79 7.04 12.52 29.96
N ALA A 80 7.26 12.58 28.64
CA ALA A 80 7.19 13.82 27.87
C ALA A 80 5.80 14.45 27.91
N VAL A 81 4.73 13.63 27.83
CA VAL A 81 3.36 14.13 27.94
C VAL A 81 3.11 14.75 29.31
N ALA A 82 3.51 14.08 30.39
CA ALA A 82 3.37 14.59 31.75
C ALA A 82 4.12 15.93 31.92
N GLN A 83 5.33 16.05 31.35
CA GLN A 83 6.10 17.29 31.39
C GLN A 83 5.44 18.44 30.62
N VAL A 84 4.95 18.19 29.39
CA VAL A 84 4.29 19.22 28.57
C VAL A 84 2.97 19.68 29.16
N THR A 85 2.21 18.77 29.79
CA THR A 85 0.90 19.07 30.36
C THR A 85 0.95 19.57 31.79
N GLY A 86 2.07 19.37 32.48
CA GLY A 86 2.23 19.69 33.90
C GLY A 86 1.38 18.84 34.84
N VAL A 87 0.86 17.70 34.36
CA VAL A 87 0.04 16.78 35.16
C VAL A 87 0.87 15.59 35.67
N PRO A 88 0.58 15.05 36.87
CA PRO A 88 1.24 13.85 37.36
C PRO A 88 0.84 12.62 36.54
N GLN A 89 1.66 11.58 36.63
CA GLN A 89 1.29 10.24 36.17
C GLN A 89 0.62 9.46 37.30
N GLU A 90 -0.47 8.79 36.98
CA GLU A 90 -1.24 7.95 37.90
C GLU A 90 -1.24 6.51 37.41
N LEU A 91 -1.22 5.58 38.37
CA LEU A 91 -1.31 4.16 38.05
C LEU A 91 -2.75 3.80 37.68
N ASN A 92 -2.94 3.32 36.45
CA ASN A 92 -4.20 2.73 36.04
C ASN A 92 -4.27 1.28 36.54
N SER A 93 -4.97 1.07 37.65
CA SER A 93 -5.12 -0.25 38.29
C SER A 93 -5.78 -1.29 37.38
N ASP A 94 -6.75 -0.88 36.57
CA ASP A 94 -7.47 -1.78 35.65
C ASP A 94 -6.55 -2.27 34.53
N TRP A 95 -5.74 -1.37 33.97
CA TRP A 95 -4.74 -1.73 32.96
C TRP A 95 -3.62 -2.58 33.55
N LEU A 96 -3.17 -2.28 34.78
CA LEU A 96 -2.20 -3.11 35.48
C LEU A 96 -2.70 -4.55 35.62
N ALA A 97 -3.94 -4.72 36.08
CA ALA A 97 -4.57 -6.03 36.21
C ALA A 97 -4.70 -6.74 34.85
N ASN A 98 -5.04 -6.01 33.77
CA ASN A 98 -5.08 -6.56 32.41
C ASN A 98 -3.71 -7.08 31.96
N MET A 99 -2.64 -6.31 32.21
CA MET A 99 -1.28 -6.74 31.89
C MET A 99 -0.88 -7.99 32.68
N GLU A 100 -1.13 -8.02 34.00
CA GLU A 100 -0.86 -9.19 34.84
C GLU A 100 -1.56 -10.45 34.32
N GLN A 101 -2.82 -10.32 33.89
CA GLN A 101 -3.56 -11.41 33.27
C GLN A 101 -2.93 -11.87 31.95
N LYS A 102 -2.51 -10.94 31.08
CA LYS A 102 -1.82 -11.27 29.81
C LYS A 102 -0.50 -12.02 30.04
N PHE A 103 0.28 -11.63 31.04
CA PHE A 103 1.51 -12.34 31.42
C PHE A 103 1.20 -13.74 31.98
N THR A 104 0.22 -13.83 32.88
CA THR A 104 -0.21 -15.08 33.50
C THR A 104 -0.74 -16.08 32.48
N ALA A 105 -1.56 -15.63 31.52
CA ALA A 105 -2.08 -16.46 30.43
C ALA A 105 -0.96 -17.03 29.52
N ARG A 106 0.20 -16.39 29.48
CA ARG A 106 1.41 -16.85 28.77
C ARG A 106 2.36 -17.66 29.67
N GLY A 107 1.95 -17.99 30.90
CA GLY A 107 2.75 -18.72 31.87
C GLY A 107 3.96 -17.94 32.41
N ARG A 108 3.89 -16.60 32.40
CA ARG A 108 4.99 -15.72 32.83
C ARG A 108 4.55 -14.83 33.98
N VAL A 109 5.50 -14.48 34.85
CA VAL A 109 5.33 -13.40 35.82
C VAL A 109 5.67 -12.08 35.14
N MET A 110 4.85 -11.04 35.35
CA MET A 110 5.08 -9.73 34.77
C MET A 110 6.35 -9.08 35.38
N PRO A 111 7.32 -8.65 34.56
CA PRO A 111 8.48 -7.90 35.03
C PRO A 111 8.07 -6.56 35.66
N VAL A 112 8.84 -6.09 36.65
CA VAL A 112 8.56 -4.82 37.35
C VAL A 112 8.60 -3.62 36.39
N SER A 113 9.48 -3.65 35.38
CA SER A 113 9.59 -2.58 34.37
C SER A 113 8.31 -2.38 33.58
N ASN A 114 7.53 -3.44 33.32
CA ASN A 114 6.26 -3.35 32.61
C ASN A 114 5.19 -2.54 33.37
N ARG A 115 5.33 -2.37 34.70
CA ARG A 115 4.42 -1.52 35.47
C ARG A 115 4.39 -0.08 34.97
N LYS A 116 5.49 0.42 34.38
CA LYS A 116 5.55 1.75 33.74
C LYS A 116 4.46 1.92 32.68
N GLN A 117 4.10 0.84 31.97
CA GLN A 117 3.10 0.87 30.90
C GLN A 117 1.65 1.05 31.40
N ALA A 118 1.42 1.02 32.72
CA ALA A 118 0.16 1.40 33.36
C ALA A 118 0.21 2.77 34.05
N MET A 119 1.35 3.47 34.02
CA MET A 119 1.44 4.85 34.49
C MET A 119 0.98 5.76 33.36
N LEU A 120 -0.10 6.50 33.56
CA LEU A 120 -0.72 7.36 32.55
C LEU A 120 -0.84 8.79 33.07
N PRO A 121 -0.72 9.81 32.20
CA PRO A 121 -0.96 11.18 32.61
C PRO A 121 -2.39 11.33 33.16
N GLN A 122 -2.55 12.08 34.26
CA GLN A 122 -3.86 12.35 34.83
C GLN A 122 -4.82 12.95 33.78
N GLY A 123 -6.04 12.43 33.70
CA GLY A 123 -7.05 12.84 32.72
C GLY A 123 -6.94 12.15 31.36
N ALA A 124 -5.97 11.26 31.16
CA ALA A 124 -5.86 10.48 29.94
C ALA A 124 -6.99 9.44 29.83
N THR A 125 -7.56 9.31 28.62
CA THR A 125 -8.47 8.22 28.27
C THR A 125 -7.67 7.06 27.72
N VAL A 126 -7.78 5.88 28.32
CA VAL A 126 -7.08 4.67 27.86
C VAL A 126 -7.55 4.26 26.47
N LEU A 127 -6.62 3.87 25.60
CA LEU A 127 -6.88 3.16 24.36
C LEU A 127 -6.42 1.72 24.53
N ASP A 128 -7.33 0.77 24.41
CA ASP A 128 -7.04 -0.65 24.61
C ASP A 128 -6.02 -1.15 23.58
N ASN A 129 -5.19 -2.10 23.99
CA ASN A 129 -4.27 -2.81 23.10
C ASN A 129 -4.47 -4.32 23.29
N PRO A 130 -5.24 -4.99 22.42
CA PRO A 130 -5.62 -6.38 22.66
C PRO A 130 -4.46 -7.37 22.50
N ILE A 131 -3.44 -7.01 21.72
CA ILE A 131 -2.37 -7.94 21.32
C ILE A 131 -1.03 -7.62 22.01
N GLY A 132 -0.85 -6.38 22.49
CA GLY A 132 0.33 -5.91 23.19
C GLY A 132 0.14 -5.69 24.70
N THR A 133 1.19 -5.16 25.33
CA THR A 133 1.24 -4.87 26.79
C THR A 133 1.05 -3.39 27.10
N ALA A 134 1.61 -2.50 26.27
CA ALA A 134 1.39 -1.05 26.39
C ALA A 134 -0.02 -0.68 25.94
N CYS A 135 -0.84 -0.06 26.81
CA CYS A 135 -2.00 0.65 26.30
C CYS A 135 -1.54 1.88 25.52
N GLY A 136 -2.38 2.34 24.61
CA GLY A 136 -2.31 3.74 24.19
C GLY A 136 -3.13 4.60 25.12
N PHE A 137 -3.10 5.90 24.86
CA PHE A 137 -3.98 6.83 25.55
C PHE A 137 -4.26 8.06 24.70
N LYS A 138 -5.34 8.74 25.04
CA LYS A 138 -5.82 9.95 24.39
C LYS A 138 -5.93 11.07 25.41
N LEU A 139 -5.43 12.25 25.07
CA LEU A 139 -5.52 13.44 25.92
C LEU A 139 -5.67 14.70 25.05
N GLN A 140 -6.39 15.69 25.54
CA GLN A 140 -6.41 17.02 24.97
C GLN A 140 -5.17 17.79 25.46
N ILE A 141 -4.29 18.20 24.55
CA ILE A 141 -3.11 19.02 24.88
C ILE A 141 -3.23 20.31 24.07
N ASN A 142 -3.28 21.45 24.76
CA ASN A 142 -3.62 22.73 24.15
C ASN A 142 -4.91 22.59 23.32
N LYS A 143 -4.86 22.86 22.00
CA LYS A 143 -6.02 22.70 21.12
C LYS A 143 -6.09 21.34 20.42
N ALA A 144 -5.04 20.53 20.47
CA ALA A 144 -4.99 19.24 19.78
C ALA A 144 -5.57 18.10 20.62
N ILE A 145 -6.33 17.21 19.97
CA ILE A 145 -6.59 15.88 20.50
C ILE A 145 -5.38 15.01 20.13
N CYS A 146 -4.63 14.56 21.13
CA CYS A 146 -3.44 13.75 20.94
C CYS A 146 -3.72 12.28 21.27
N TYR A 147 -3.38 11.39 20.34
CA TYR A 147 -3.41 9.94 20.52
C TYR A 147 -1.98 9.43 20.62
N PHE A 148 -1.68 8.68 21.66
CA PHE A 148 -0.37 8.08 21.90
C PHE A 148 -0.49 6.57 21.73
N THR A 149 0.41 5.99 20.93
CA THR A 149 0.33 4.58 20.51
C THR A 149 1.68 3.89 20.56
N PRO A 150 1.73 2.57 20.80
CA PRO A 150 2.96 1.79 20.73
C PRO A 150 3.54 1.78 19.30
N GLY A 151 4.86 1.68 19.19
CA GLY A 151 5.56 1.64 17.88
C GLY A 151 5.42 0.31 17.13
N VAL A 152 5.00 -0.76 17.81
CA VAL A 152 4.87 -2.09 17.20
C VAL A 152 3.78 -2.07 16.11
N PRO A 153 4.08 -2.39 14.83
CA PRO A 153 3.16 -2.14 13.72
C PRO A 153 1.79 -2.82 13.85
N ASN A 154 1.75 -4.08 14.30
CA ASN A 154 0.48 -4.79 14.44
C ASN A 154 -0.39 -4.19 15.56
N GLU A 155 0.22 -3.78 16.67
CA GLU A 155 -0.49 -3.14 17.80
C GLU A 155 -1.09 -1.81 17.35
N PHE A 156 -0.24 -0.97 16.76
CA PHE A 156 -0.64 0.34 16.23
C PHE A 156 -1.79 0.26 15.23
N LYS A 157 -1.68 -0.60 14.21
CA LYS A 157 -2.70 -0.74 13.17
C LYS A 157 -4.05 -1.15 13.73
N GLN A 158 -4.05 -2.10 14.66
CA GLN A 158 -5.27 -2.57 15.30
C GLN A 158 -5.94 -1.47 16.14
N MET A 159 -5.16 -0.73 16.93
CA MET A 159 -5.68 0.40 17.72
C MET A 159 -6.23 1.52 16.83
N VAL A 160 -5.54 1.83 15.73
CA VAL A 160 -6.00 2.84 14.77
C VAL A 160 -7.35 2.44 14.17
N GLN A 161 -7.47 1.21 13.68
CA GLN A 161 -8.69 0.75 13.01
C GLN A 161 -9.88 0.61 13.97
N GLN A 162 -9.64 0.10 15.18
CA GLN A 162 -10.72 -0.23 16.12
C GLN A 162 -11.15 0.95 16.99
N GLN A 163 -10.27 1.92 17.24
CA GLN A 163 -10.52 2.96 18.24
C GLN A 163 -10.26 4.38 17.73
N ILE A 164 -9.12 4.64 17.08
CA ILE A 164 -8.75 6.01 16.69
C ILE A 164 -9.59 6.50 15.51
N ILE A 165 -9.68 5.73 14.42
CA ILE A 165 -10.50 6.10 13.25
C ILE A 165 -11.98 6.29 13.66
N PRO A 166 -12.62 5.36 14.39
CA PRO A 166 -13.99 5.56 14.86
C PRO A 166 -14.19 6.83 15.71
N ASP A 167 -13.27 7.11 16.66
CA ASP A 167 -13.33 8.32 17.50
C ASP A 167 -13.18 9.59 16.65
N LEU A 168 -12.27 9.59 15.67
CA LEU A 168 -12.14 10.69 14.71
C LEU A 168 -13.39 10.86 13.85
N GLN A 169 -14.03 9.78 13.40
CA GLN A 169 -15.24 9.86 12.57
C GLN A 169 -16.41 10.45 13.36
N GLN A 170 -16.50 10.13 14.65
CA GLN A 170 -17.54 10.69 15.52
C GLN A 170 -17.36 12.21 15.71
N LYS A 171 -16.12 12.68 15.86
CA LYS A 171 -15.81 14.11 16.10
C LYS A 171 -15.75 14.93 14.82
N TYR A 172 -15.32 14.31 13.73
CA TYR A 172 -15.05 14.92 12.44
C TYR A 172 -15.73 14.08 11.33
N PRO A 173 -17.07 14.05 11.27
CA PRO A 173 -17.82 13.17 10.36
C PRO A 173 -17.47 13.42 8.89
N SER A 174 -16.51 12.63 8.41
CA SER A 174 -15.81 12.67 7.11
C SER A 174 -15.09 13.98 6.80
N GLY A 175 -13.81 13.89 6.46
CA GLY A 175 -13.18 14.97 5.73
C GLY A 175 -13.77 15.03 4.33
N ALA A 176 -13.92 16.23 3.77
CA ALA A 176 -14.49 16.43 2.45
C ALA A 176 -13.64 15.84 1.31
N ALA A 177 -12.55 15.11 1.62
CA ALA A 177 -11.69 14.59 0.59
C ALA A 177 -12.24 13.31 -0.06
N VAL A 178 -12.36 13.32 -1.39
CA VAL A 178 -12.69 12.14 -2.19
C VAL A 178 -11.46 11.75 -2.98
N VAL A 179 -11.05 10.49 -2.88
CA VAL A 179 -9.92 9.95 -3.65
C VAL A 179 -10.41 8.83 -4.56
N ARG A 180 -10.06 8.92 -5.85
CA ARG A 180 -10.07 7.76 -6.76
C ARG A 180 -8.68 7.50 -7.26
N ARG A 181 -8.37 6.22 -7.45
CA ARG A 181 -7.06 5.76 -7.90
C ARG A 181 -7.19 5.14 -9.28
N TYR A 182 -6.21 5.34 -10.13
CA TYR A 182 -6.14 4.75 -11.46
C TYR A 182 -4.75 4.18 -11.66
N PHE A 183 -4.66 2.92 -12.02
CA PHE A 183 -3.40 2.22 -12.19
C PHE A 183 -3.16 2.04 -13.67
N THR A 184 -2.00 2.51 -14.12
CA THR A 184 -1.59 2.42 -15.53
C THR A 184 -0.37 1.53 -15.67
N PHE A 185 -0.25 0.86 -16.82
CA PHE A 185 0.87 -0.01 -17.16
C PHE A 185 1.35 0.27 -18.58
N GLY A 186 2.67 0.23 -18.79
CA GLY A 186 3.27 0.43 -20.11
C GLY A 186 3.49 1.89 -20.53
N ILE A 187 3.35 2.86 -19.62
CA ILE A 187 3.64 4.28 -19.84
C ILE A 187 4.52 4.81 -18.69
N SER A 188 5.37 5.82 -18.94
CA SER A 188 6.21 6.45 -17.91
C SER A 188 5.50 7.63 -17.23
N GLU A 189 5.94 7.98 -16.02
CA GLU A 189 5.38 9.10 -15.27
C GLU A 189 5.57 10.41 -16.02
N SER A 190 6.76 10.61 -16.59
CA SER A 190 7.05 11.78 -17.43
C SER A 190 6.12 11.87 -18.65
N ALA A 191 5.84 10.76 -19.34
CA ALA A 191 4.98 10.77 -20.51
C ALA A 191 3.50 11.01 -20.15
N LEU A 192 3.06 10.57 -18.97
CA LEU A 192 1.74 10.93 -18.43
C LEU A 192 1.69 12.43 -18.09
N SER A 193 2.71 12.94 -17.39
CA SER A 193 2.83 14.37 -17.03
C SER A 193 2.78 15.25 -18.26
N ASP A 194 3.59 14.97 -19.30
CA ASP A 194 3.63 15.73 -20.55
C ASP A 194 2.24 15.81 -21.25
N GLN A 195 1.40 14.80 -21.07
CA GLN A 195 0.05 14.74 -21.65
C GLN A 195 -1.02 15.40 -20.76
N LEU A 196 -0.82 15.41 -19.44
CA LEU A 196 -1.82 15.83 -18.45
C LEU A 196 -1.59 17.25 -17.91
N ASP A 197 -0.34 17.72 -17.85
CA ASP A 197 0.03 19.06 -17.39
C ASP A 197 -0.56 20.19 -18.26
N PRO A 198 -0.72 20.03 -19.59
CA PRO A 198 -1.41 21.04 -20.40
C PRO A 198 -2.92 21.15 -20.14
N LEU A 199 -3.51 20.21 -19.41
CA LEU A 199 -4.96 20.19 -19.16
C LEU A 199 -5.33 21.05 -17.95
N THR A 200 -6.44 21.77 -18.06
CA THR A 200 -6.98 22.55 -16.93
C THR A 200 -7.79 21.65 -16.02
N TRP A 201 -7.37 21.49 -14.77
CA TRP A 201 -8.09 20.74 -13.75
C TRP A 201 -9.07 21.64 -12.98
N PRO A 202 -10.22 21.11 -12.50
CA PRO A 202 -11.10 21.87 -11.60
C PRO A 202 -10.34 22.34 -10.35
N GLU A 203 -10.66 23.53 -9.83
CA GLU A 203 -9.91 24.22 -8.76
C GLU A 203 -9.70 23.36 -7.50
N HIS A 204 -10.64 22.46 -7.20
CA HIS A 204 -10.63 21.64 -6.00
C HIS A 204 -10.11 20.20 -6.22
N ILE A 205 -9.66 19.89 -7.44
CA ILE A 205 -9.13 18.58 -7.81
C ILE A 205 -7.60 18.67 -7.90
N GLU A 206 -6.93 17.89 -7.07
CA GLU A 206 -5.49 17.66 -7.15
C GLU A 206 -5.22 16.33 -7.86
N LEU A 207 -4.34 16.37 -8.86
CA LEU A 207 -3.82 15.19 -9.53
C LEU A 207 -2.47 14.80 -8.92
N GLY A 208 -2.39 13.62 -8.34
CA GLY A 208 -1.16 13.05 -7.79
C GLY A 208 -0.67 11.86 -8.60
N TYR A 209 0.66 11.70 -8.65
CA TYR A 209 1.35 10.58 -9.30
C TYR A 209 2.13 9.78 -8.26
N ARG A 210 2.17 8.45 -8.40
CA ARG A 210 3.06 7.58 -7.65
C ARG A 210 3.56 6.45 -8.56
N SER A 211 4.85 6.46 -8.84
CA SER A 211 5.51 5.32 -9.46
C SER A 211 5.56 4.13 -8.49
N SER A 212 5.03 3.00 -8.92
CA SER A 212 5.09 1.72 -8.20
C SER A 212 5.24 0.61 -9.22
N MET A 213 6.49 0.41 -9.66
CA MET A 213 6.81 -0.52 -10.73
C MET A 213 6.18 -1.91 -10.49
N PRO A 214 5.55 -2.50 -11.52
CA PRO A 214 5.60 -2.10 -12.93
C PRO A 214 4.56 -1.05 -13.34
N THR A 215 3.73 -0.56 -12.40
CA THR A 215 2.62 0.36 -12.67
C THR A 215 2.91 1.81 -12.23
N ILE A 216 2.07 2.73 -12.70
CA ILE A 216 1.97 4.08 -12.15
C ILE A 216 0.56 4.24 -11.59
N GLU A 217 0.47 4.64 -10.33
CA GLU A 217 -0.78 5.03 -9.71
C GLU A 217 -0.99 6.53 -9.87
N MET A 218 -2.15 6.87 -10.40
CA MET A 218 -2.69 8.21 -10.51
C MET A 218 -3.77 8.39 -9.46
N LYS A 219 -3.84 9.58 -8.84
CA LYS A 219 -4.86 9.91 -7.84
C LYS A 219 -5.55 11.20 -8.21
N LEU A 220 -6.87 11.16 -8.31
CA LEU A 220 -7.68 12.37 -8.24
C LEU A 220 -8.14 12.56 -6.81
N ILE A 221 -7.76 13.68 -6.20
CA ILE A 221 -8.08 14.05 -4.84
C ILE A 221 -8.94 15.31 -4.90
N SER A 222 -10.23 15.19 -4.60
CA SER A 222 -11.06 16.38 -4.35
C SER A 222 -10.94 16.77 -2.89
N GLN A 223 -10.87 18.06 -2.55
CA GLN A 223 -10.97 18.56 -1.17
C GLN A 223 -12.39 19.02 -0.78
N HIS A 224 -13.35 18.99 -1.72
CA HIS A 224 -14.69 19.58 -1.58
C HIS A 224 -15.82 18.60 -1.98
N GLY A 225 -15.67 17.32 -1.65
CA GLY A 225 -16.64 16.28 -1.96
C GLY A 225 -16.56 15.84 -3.43
N ASP A 226 -17.68 15.38 -3.98
CA ASP A 226 -17.71 14.77 -5.33
C ASP A 226 -17.99 15.78 -6.46
N ALA A 227 -18.06 17.08 -6.13
CA ALA A 227 -18.23 18.13 -7.12
C ALA A 227 -17.06 18.13 -8.12
N ASP A 228 -17.37 18.27 -9.41
CA ASP A 228 -16.42 18.27 -10.53
C ASP A 228 -15.60 16.98 -10.73
N PHE A 229 -15.77 15.98 -9.88
CA PHE A 229 -15.01 14.73 -9.94
C PHE A 229 -15.25 13.99 -11.25
N ALA A 230 -16.52 13.89 -11.68
CA ALA A 230 -16.86 13.25 -12.95
C ALA A 230 -16.23 13.94 -14.16
N THR A 231 -16.08 15.26 -14.12
CA THR A 231 -15.42 16.04 -15.17
C THR A 231 -13.93 15.76 -15.19
N ALA A 232 -13.27 15.81 -14.03
CA ALA A 232 -11.86 15.49 -13.90
C ALA A 232 -11.54 14.04 -14.28
N GLU A 233 -12.37 13.09 -13.84
CA GLU A 233 -12.24 11.68 -14.17
C GLU A 233 -12.37 11.46 -15.68
N LYS A 234 -13.38 12.04 -16.32
CA LYS A 234 -13.53 11.96 -17.79
C LYS A 234 -12.32 12.50 -18.51
N GLN A 235 -11.77 13.63 -18.06
CA GLN A 235 -10.56 14.24 -18.62
C GLN A 235 -9.36 13.32 -18.46
N LEU A 236 -9.14 12.77 -17.27
CA LEU A 236 -8.05 11.83 -17.00
C LEU A 236 -8.18 10.57 -17.86
N LEU A 237 -9.36 9.94 -17.88
CA LEU A 237 -9.62 8.72 -18.64
C LEU A 237 -9.41 8.93 -20.15
N SER A 238 -9.67 10.12 -20.68
CA SER A 238 -9.42 10.41 -22.10
C SER A 238 -7.95 10.24 -22.51
N VAL A 239 -7.02 10.36 -21.55
CA VAL A 239 -5.57 10.18 -21.74
C VAL A 239 -5.12 8.78 -21.36
N ILE A 240 -5.56 8.28 -20.20
CA ILE A 240 -4.96 7.07 -19.61
C ILE A 240 -5.63 5.76 -20.02
N THR A 241 -6.83 5.79 -20.63
CA THR A 241 -7.59 4.57 -20.99
C THR A 241 -6.75 3.49 -21.72
N PRO A 242 -5.87 3.82 -22.68
CA PRO A 242 -5.05 2.80 -23.37
C PRO A 242 -4.14 1.99 -22.43
N TYR A 243 -3.72 2.61 -21.32
CA TYR A 243 -2.77 2.08 -20.35
C TYR A 243 -3.44 1.63 -19.04
N LEU A 244 -4.74 1.92 -18.87
CA LEU A 244 -5.46 1.67 -17.64
C LEU A 244 -5.64 0.16 -17.40
N VAL A 245 -5.20 -0.30 -16.23
CA VAL A 245 -5.28 -1.71 -15.81
C VAL A 245 -6.20 -1.93 -14.61
N ALA A 246 -6.38 -0.92 -13.75
CA ALA A 246 -7.30 -1.01 -12.61
C ALA A 246 -7.75 0.38 -12.14
N THR A 247 -8.88 0.42 -11.43
CA THR A 247 -9.42 1.60 -10.74
C THR A 247 -9.64 1.28 -9.27
N ASP A 248 -9.36 2.24 -8.40
CA ASP A 248 -9.42 2.21 -6.92
C ASP A 248 -8.49 1.20 -6.24
N THR A 249 -8.48 -0.05 -6.68
CA THR A 249 -7.63 -1.12 -6.15
C THR A 249 -6.94 -1.86 -7.29
N LEU A 250 -5.62 -2.04 -7.18
CA LEU A 250 -4.86 -2.92 -8.07
C LEU A 250 -4.64 -4.27 -7.41
N ASP A 251 -5.50 -5.23 -7.75
CA ASP A 251 -5.29 -6.65 -7.46
C ASP A 251 -5.53 -7.45 -8.75
N MET A 252 -4.49 -7.51 -9.59
CA MET A 252 -4.57 -8.18 -10.90
C MET A 252 -4.90 -9.68 -10.75
N PRO A 253 -4.28 -10.44 -9.83
CA PRO A 253 -4.64 -11.84 -9.61
C PRO A 253 -6.11 -12.05 -9.22
N ALA A 254 -6.63 -11.28 -8.24
CA ALA A 254 -8.04 -11.39 -7.85
C ALA A 254 -8.96 -11.03 -9.03
N LYS A 255 -8.60 -9.99 -9.79
CA LYS A 255 -9.40 -9.58 -10.96
C LYS A 255 -9.44 -10.65 -12.04
N LEU A 256 -8.32 -11.30 -12.31
CA LEU A 256 -8.26 -12.42 -13.24
C LEU A 256 -9.08 -13.60 -12.74
N ALA A 257 -9.01 -13.93 -11.45
CA ALA A 257 -9.82 -14.99 -10.84
C ALA A 257 -11.34 -14.74 -10.99
N GLU A 258 -11.80 -13.49 -10.87
CA GLU A 258 -13.21 -13.12 -11.11
C GLU A 258 -13.64 -13.31 -12.57
N LEU A 259 -12.74 -12.99 -13.51
CA LEU A 259 -13.04 -13.00 -14.95
C LEU A 259 -12.88 -14.38 -15.59
N LEU A 260 -12.08 -15.26 -14.99
CA LEU A 260 -11.76 -16.56 -15.55
C LEU A 260 -12.98 -17.49 -15.56
N PRO A 261 -13.34 -18.08 -16.71
CA PRO A 261 -14.47 -19.00 -16.81
C PRO A 261 -14.17 -20.41 -16.27
N GLY A 262 -12.91 -20.73 -15.96
CA GLY A 262 -12.47 -22.07 -15.57
C GLY A 262 -10.98 -22.14 -15.24
N SER A 263 -10.37 -23.31 -15.47
CA SER A 263 -8.94 -23.54 -15.19
C SER A 263 -8.04 -22.73 -16.11
N LEU A 264 -6.95 -22.20 -15.55
CA LEU A 264 -5.86 -21.57 -16.27
C LEU A 264 -4.63 -22.49 -16.21
N GLU A 265 -3.96 -22.67 -17.33
CA GLU A 265 -2.64 -23.29 -17.39
C GLU A 265 -1.58 -22.22 -17.62
N ILE A 266 -0.48 -22.27 -16.87
CA ILE A 266 0.67 -21.40 -17.08
C ILE A 266 1.95 -22.20 -17.34
N LEU A 267 2.73 -21.76 -18.33
CA LEU A 267 4.07 -22.27 -18.60
C LEU A 267 5.07 -21.15 -18.37
N GLU A 268 5.98 -21.34 -17.42
CA GLU A 268 6.97 -20.32 -17.05
C GLU A 268 8.39 -20.74 -17.38
N GLY A 269 9.11 -19.86 -18.08
CA GLY A 269 10.57 -19.88 -18.18
C GLY A 269 11.17 -18.72 -17.42
N SER A 270 11.21 -17.56 -18.05
CA SER A 270 12.09 -16.44 -17.61
C SER A 270 11.54 -15.56 -16.50
N THR A 271 10.34 -15.83 -16.03
CA THR A 271 9.78 -15.21 -14.81
C THR A 271 10.28 -15.89 -13.54
N CYS A 272 10.87 -17.09 -13.65
CA CYS A 272 11.37 -17.87 -12.52
C CYS A 272 10.34 -18.06 -11.38
N GLY A 273 9.06 -18.25 -11.72
CA GLY A 273 7.99 -18.46 -10.75
C GLY A 273 7.31 -17.18 -10.25
N GLU A 274 7.71 -16.01 -10.72
CA GLU A 274 7.08 -14.73 -10.37
C GLU A 274 5.59 -14.72 -10.75
N LEU A 275 5.23 -15.24 -11.93
CA LEU A 275 3.83 -15.27 -12.39
C LEU A 275 2.99 -16.25 -11.55
N LEU A 276 3.52 -17.45 -11.29
CA LEU A 276 2.90 -18.48 -10.46
C LEU A 276 2.66 -17.97 -9.04
N THR A 277 3.67 -17.36 -8.44
CA THR A 277 3.59 -16.88 -7.05
C THR A 277 2.52 -15.80 -6.90
N GLN A 278 2.30 -14.98 -7.94
CA GLN A 278 1.24 -13.97 -7.95
C GLN A 278 -0.15 -14.58 -8.19
N LEU A 279 -0.29 -15.55 -9.11
CA LEU A 279 -1.58 -16.09 -9.53
C LEU A 279 -2.12 -17.23 -8.66
N ALA A 280 -1.26 -18.11 -8.15
CA ALA A 280 -1.67 -19.30 -7.39
C ALA A 280 -2.54 -18.99 -6.16
N PRO A 281 -2.27 -17.92 -5.36
CA PRO A 281 -3.11 -17.60 -4.21
C PRO A 281 -4.54 -17.21 -4.60
N ALA A 282 -4.75 -16.65 -5.80
CA ALA A 282 -6.04 -16.12 -6.24
C ALA A 282 -6.83 -17.08 -7.14
N ILE A 283 -6.16 -17.99 -7.86
CA ILE A 283 -6.77 -18.89 -8.85
C ILE A 283 -6.62 -20.35 -8.38
N PRO A 284 -7.63 -20.93 -7.69
CA PRO A 284 -7.52 -22.28 -7.13
C PRO A 284 -7.36 -23.39 -8.17
N GLN A 285 -7.82 -23.18 -9.40
CA GLN A 285 -7.76 -24.15 -10.50
C GLN A 285 -6.58 -23.87 -11.46
N LEU A 286 -5.53 -23.21 -10.97
CA LEU A 286 -4.31 -22.97 -11.72
C LEU A 286 -3.49 -24.26 -11.83
N CYS A 287 -3.10 -24.61 -13.05
CA CYS A 287 -2.03 -25.58 -13.30
C CYS A 287 -0.80 -24.81 -13.80
N ALA A 288 0.38 -25.18 -13.32
CA ALA A 288 1.60 -24.46 -13.65
C ALA A 288 2.77 -25.41 -13.84
N ASP A 289 3.51 -25.20 -14.93
CA ASP A 289 4.73 -25.93 -15.23
C ASP A 289 5.89 -24.94 -15.43
N TYR A 290 7.04 -25.28 -14.85
CA TYR A 290 8.28 -24.53 -15.04
C TYR A 290 9.20 -25.25 -16.01
N HIS A 291 9.62 -24.55 -17.05
CA HIS A 291 10.48 -25.06 -18.10
C HIS A 291 11.63 -24.09 -18.39
N GLN A 292 12.86 -24.50 -18.07
CA GLN A 292 14.06 -23.69 -18.28
C GLN A 292 14.35 -23.36 -19.76
N HIS A 293 13.75 -24.10 -20.70
CA HIS A 293 14.06 -24.04 -22.13
C HIS A 293 12.80 -23.89 -23.00
N LEU A 294 11.87 -23.02 -22.59
CA LEU A 294 10.80 -22.61 -23.51
C LEU A 294 11.38 -21.81 -24.69
N PRO A 295 10.69 -21.77 -25.84
CA PRO A 295 11.15 -20.98 -26.98
C PRO A 295 11.41 -19.51 -26.64
N ASP A 296 12.39 -18.91 -27.31
CA ASP A 296 12.84 -17.51 -27.12
C ASP A 296 12.18 -16.53 -28.11
N SER A 297 11.34 -17.03 -29.02
CA SER A 297 10.61 -16.25 -30.01
C SER A 297 9.09 -16.39 -29.85
N ALA A 298 8.33 -15.34 -30.20
CA ALA A 298 6.88 -15.32 -30.06
C ALA A 298 6.18 -16.41 -30.88
N ASP A 299 6.59 -16.64 -32.14
CA ASP A 299 5.95 -17.64 -33.01
C ASP A 299 6.23 -19.07 -32.55
N GLU A 300 7.47 -19.40 -32.20
CA GLU A 300 7.81 -20.74 -31.72
C GLU A 300 7.18 -21.02 -30.35
N LEU A 301 7.11 -20.02 -29.46
CA LEU A 301 6.41 -20.16 -28.18
C LEU A 301 4.92 -20.44 -28.40
N LEU A 302 4.29 -19.74 -29.34
CA LEU A 302 2.90 -19.97 -29.68
C LEU A 302 2.69 -21.36 -30.29
N GLN A 303 3.58 -21.79 -31.18
CA GLN A 303 3.58 -23.13 -31.76
C GLN A 303 3.75 -24.22 -30.68
N HIS A 304 4.54 -23.95 -29.65
CA HIS A 304 4.76 -24.88 -28.54
C HIS A 304 3.46 -25.13 -27.75
N ILE A 305 2.68 -24.08 -27.46
CA ILE A 305 1.48 -24.19 -26.61
C ILE A 305 0.18 -24.50 -27.37
N GLN A 306 0.17 -24.44 -28.71
CA GLN A 306 -1.06 -24.62 -29.51
C GLN A 306 -1.75 -25.99 -29.35
N HIS A 307 -1.05 -26.98 -28.80
CA HIS A 307 -1.59 -28.33 -28.58
C HIS A 307 -2.35 -28.46 -27.25
N HIS A 308 -2.28 -27.46 -26.39
CA HIS A 308 -2.99 -27.46 -25.10
C HIS A 308 -4.49 -27.26 -25.34
N SER A 309 -5.29 -28.07 -24.66
CA SER A 309 -6.77 -28.02 -24.75
C SER A 309 -7.41 -27.00 -23.81
N ARG A 310 -6.61 -26.37 -22.94
CA ARG A 310 -7.03 -25.38 -21.94
C ARG A 310 -6.53 -23.99 -22.31
N LEU A 311 -7.13 -22.99 -21.67
CA LEU A 311 -6.61 -21.62 -21.70
C LEU A 311 -5.20 -21.63 -21.09
N THR A 312 -4.20 -21.33 -21.92
CA THR A 312 -2.78 -21.47 -21.61
C THR A 312 -2.07 -20.14 -21.80
N LEU A 313 -1.41 -19.66 -20.75
CA LEU A 313 -0.57 -18.47 -20.78
C LEU A 313 0.90 -18.88 -20.60
N ALA A 314 1.78 -18.51 -21.52
CA ALA A 314 3.17 -18.90 -21.47
C ALA A 314 4.11 -17.69 -21.50
N VAL A 315 5.19 -17.76 -20.73
CA VAL A 315 6.31 -16.82 -20.78
C VAL A 315 7.57 -17.59 -21.12
N GLY A 316 8.12 -17.36 -22.31
CA GLY A 316 9.23 -18.13 -22.84
C GLY A 316 10.60 -17.71 -22.29
N THR A 317 11.66 -18.16 -22.96
CA THR A 317 13.05 -17.86 -22.55
C THR A 317 13.45 -16.45 -23.00
N ALA A 318 14.09 -15.70 -22.11
CA ALA A 318 14.54 -14.35 -22.36
C ALA A 318 15.86 -14.37 -23.13
N LYS A 319 15.98 -13.48 -24.11
CA LYS A 319 17.19 -13.31 -24.89
C LYS A 319 17.42 -11.84 -25.20
N ASP A 320 18.58 -11.32 -24.83
CA ASP A 320 18.93 -9.91 -25.03
C ASP A 320 17.86 -8.92 -24.50
N GLN A 321 17.33 -9.20 -23.29
CA GLN A 321 16.23 -8.48 -22.64
C GLN A 321 14.88 -8.50 -23.39
N GLN A 322 14.72 -9.42 -24.33
CA GLN A 322 13.47 -9.67 -25.03
C GLN A 322 12.78 -10.90 -24.43
N TYR A 323 11.49 -10.75 -24.13
CA TYR A 323 10.69 -11.77 -23.49
C TYR A 323 9.47 -12.10 -24.35
N PRO A 324 9.39 -13.32 -24.91
CA PRO A 324 8.19 -13.78 -25.58
C PRO A 324 7.11 -14.14 -24.56
N ILE A 325 5.89 -13.66 -24.78
CA ILE A 325 4.69 -14.05 -24.06
C ILE A 325 3.63 -14.52 -25.06
N ALA A 326 2.89 -15.56 -24.70
CA ALA A 326 1.89 -16.18 -25.56
C ALA A 326 0.64 -16.57 -24.77
N LEU A 327 -0.52 -16.45 -25.42
CA LEU A 327 -1.81 -16.89 -24.91
C LEU A 327 -2.47 -17.79 -25.96
N TRP A 328 -2.94 -18.94 -25.54
CA TRP A 328 -3.71 -19.88 -26.35
C TRP A 328 -5.03 -20.19 -25.66
N ASN A 329 -6.16 -20.00 -26.34
CA ASN A 329 -7.47 -20.23 -25.74
C ASN A 329 -8.10 -21.60 -26.05
N GLY A 330 -7.34 -22.51 -26.67
CA GLY A 330 -7.83 -23.80 -27.15
C GLY A 330 -8.23 -23.80 -28.63
N LEU A 331 -8.39 -22.62 -29.24
CA LEU A 331 -8.76 -22.44 -30.64
C LEU A 331 -7.82 -21.45 -31.35
N HIS A 332 -7.64 -20.27 -30.78
CA HIS A 332 -6.85 -19.18 -31.31
C HIS A 332 -5.69 -18.86 -30.37
N GLY A 333 -4.64 -18.32 -30.96
CA GLY A 333 -3.37 -18.03 -30.31
C GLY A 333 -2.86 -16.62 -30.63
N TRP A 334 -2.31 -15.97 -29.62
CA TRP A 334 -1.64 -14.68 -29.72
C TRP A 334 -0.29 -14.76 -29.05
N ALA A 335 0.73 -14.15 -29.65
CA ALA A 335 2.02 -14.00 -29.00
C ALA A 335 2.69 -12.68 -29.36
N GLN A 336 3.52 -12.16 -28.45
CA GLN A 336 4.35 -11.00 -28.66
C GLN A 336 5.69 -11.13 -27.93
N THR A 337 6.73 -10.50 -28.48
CA THR A 337 8.01 -10.36 -27.79
C THR A 337 8.15 -8.92 -27.31
N LEU A 338 8.38 -8.75 -26.01
CA LEU A 338 8.54 -7.44 -25.36
C LEU A 338 9.99 -7.20 -24.97
N TYR A 339 10.55 -6.07 -25.38
CA TYR A 339 11.86 -5.61 -24.94
C TYR A 339 11.73 -4.79 -23.65
N ILE A 340 12.46 -5.19 -22.61
CA ILE A 340 12.46 -4.55 -21.29
C ILE A 340 13.79 -3.82 -21.09
N ARG A 341 13.76 -2.50 -20.88
CA ARG A 341 14.97 -1.65 -20.85
C ARG A 341 15.82 -1.74 -19.58
N THR A 342 15.22 -2.09 -18.44
CA THR A 342 15.94 -2.09 -17.15
C THR A 342 16.91 -3.27 -17.09
N LEU A 343 18.08 -3.06 -16.49
CA LEU A 343 19.06 -4.13 -16.23
C LEU A 343 18.80 -4.89 -14.92
N ASP A 344 17.86 -4.42 -14.10
CA ASP A 344 17.43 -5.11 -12.88
C ASP A 344 16.58 -6.33 -13.27
N VAL A 345 17.18 -7.51 -13.14
CA VAL A 345 16.57 -8.81 -13.48
C VAL A 345 15.31 -9.09 -12.65
N SER A 346 15.30 -8.74 -11.37
CA SER A 346 14.10 -8.94 -10.53
C SER A 346 12.95 -8.06 -11.03
N LEU A 347 13.27 -6.82 -11.42
CA LEU A 347 12.28 -5.93 -12.01
C LEU A 347 11.84 -6.39 -13.40
N GLN A 348 12.72 -6.96 -14.24
CA GLN A 348 12.34 -7.58 -15.51
C GLN A 348 11.32 -8.69 -15.32
N HIS A 349 11.53 -9.60 -14.35
CA HIS A 349 10.60 -10.69 -14.05
C HIS A 349 9.23 -10.14 -13.63
N ARG A 350 9.19 -9.13 -12.75
CA ARG A 350 7.93 -8.49 -12.34
C ARG A 350 7.20 -7.83 -13.52
N ILE A 351 7.93 -7.12 -14.38
CA ILE A 351 7.34 -6.46 -15.56
C ILE A 351 6.76 -7.49 -16.52
N VAL A 352 7.50 -8.55 -16.85
CA VAL A 352 7.01 -9.54 -17.82
C VAL A 352 5.87 -10.38 -17.26
N ALA A 353 5.91 -10.74 -15.97
CA ALA A 353 4.80 -11.41 -15.29
C ALA A 353 3.53 -10.54 -15.32
N PHE A 354 3.66 -9.23 -15.08
CA PHE A 354 2.53 -8.30 -15.17
C PHE A 354 2.03 -8.13 -16.61
N ALA A 355 2.92 -8.08 -17.60
CA ALA A 355 2.54 -8.03 -19.02
C ALA A 355 1.77 -9.29 -19.46
N ALA A 356 2.19 -10.47 -18.99
CA ALA A 356 1.48 -11.73 -19.24
C ALA A 356 0.07 -11.72 -18.60
N GLN A 357 -0.06 -11.21 -17.37
CA GLN A 357 -1.35 -11.02 -16.72
C GLN A 357 -2.24 -10.01 -17.46
N ASP A 358 -1.68 -8.88 -17.93
CA ASP A 358 -2.42 -7.89 -18.70
C ASP A 358 -2.89 -8.45 -20.06
N MET A 359 -2.08 -9.28 -20.71
CA MET A 359 -2.47 -10.00 -21.94
C MET A 359 -3.68 -10.92 -21.70
N LEU A 360 -3.68 -11.67 -20.59
CA LEU A 360 -4.82 -12.50 -20.18
C LEU A 360 -6.04 -11.64 -19.82
N ARG A 361 -5.85 -10.55 -19.06
CA ARG A 361 -6.92 -9.60 -18.69
C ARG A 361 -7.58 -9.01 -19.92
N ARG A 362 -6.79 -8.57 -20.91
CA ARG A 362 -7.28 -8.02 -22.18
C ARG A 362 -8.12 -9.04 -22.93
N TYR A 363 -7.66 -10.29 -23.02
CA TYR A 363 -8.45 -11.38 -23.62
C TYR A 363 -9.80 -11.59 -22.90
N LEU A 364 -9.79 -11.69 -21.57
CA LEU A 364 -11.00 -11.93 -20.77
C LEU A 364 -12.00 -10.76 -20.81
N LEU A 365 -11.54 -9.55 -21.12
CA LEU A 365 -12.37 -8.36 -21.28
C LEU A 365 -12.71 -8.03 -22.74
N GLU A 366 -12.43 -8.96 -23.68
CA GLU A 366 -12.67 -8.78 -25.12
C GLU A 366 -11.97 -7.54 -25.71
N GLN A 367 -10.83 -7.17 -25.14
CA GLN A 367 -9.95 -6.10 -25.64
C GLN A 367 -8.92 -6.69 -26.62
N PRO A 368 -8.23 -5.85 -27.42
CA PRO A 368 -7.08 -6.31 -28.19
C PRO A 368 -6.05 -7.00 -27.29
N VAL A 369 -5.80 -8.30 -27.53
CA VAL A 369 -5.00 -9.18 -26.67
C VAL A 369 -3.56 -8.69 -26.52
N LEU A 370 -2.97 -8.21 -27.63
CA LEU A 370 -1.63 -7.65 -27.62
C LEU A 370 -1.70 -6.17 -27.19
N GLY A 371 -1.34 -5.90 -25.93
CA GLY A 371 -1.29 -4.53 -25.39
C GLY A 371 -0.20 -3.68 -26.05
N GLU A 372 -0.53 -2.43 -26.38
CA GLU A 372 0.42 -1.44 -26.88
C GLU A 372 1.01 -0.67 -25.70
N TYR A 373 2.32 -0.77 -25.52
CA TYR A 373 3.04 -0.16 -24.40
C TYR A 373 4.09 0.82 -24.93
N GLN A 374 4.13 2.03 -24.38
CA GLN A 374 5.16 3.02 -24.69
C GLN A 374 6.52 2.63 -24.09
N THR A 375 6.52 2.02 -22.89
CA THR A 375 7.77 1.66 -22.18
C THR A 375 8.28 0.25 -22.50
N LEU A 376 7.46 -0.60 -23.10
CA LEU A 376 7.80 -1.98 -23.48
C LEU A 376 7.66 -2.13 -25.00
N GLN A 377 8.78 -2.00 -25.71
CA GLN A 377 8.76 -2.09 -27.17
C GLN A 377 8.43 -3.51 -27.60
N ARG A 378 7.37 -3.68 -28.40
CA ARG A 378 7.08 -4.94 -29.08
C ARG A 378 8.05 -5.12 -30.26
N THR A 379 8.84 -6.19 -30.26
CA THR A 379 9.82 -6.48 -31.32
C THR A 379 9.34 -7.53 -32.31
N ALA A 380 8.40 -8.39 -31.91
CA ALA A 380 7.76 -9.39 -32.75
C ALA A 380 6.35 -9.71 -32.26
N SER A 381 5.50 -10.25 -33.14
CA SER A 381 4.21 -10.82 -32.79
C SER A 381 3.81 -11.97 -33.71
N ALA A 382 2.98 -12.88 -33.21
CA ALA A 382 2.39 -13.97 -33.97
C ALA A 382 0.92 -14.15 -33.61
N HIS A 383 0.15 -14.68 -34.57
CA HIS A 383 -1.25 -15.04 -34.39
C HIS A 383 -1.52 -16.37 -35.09
N ARG A 384 -2.28 -17.27 -34.45
CA ARG A 384 -2.67 -18.56 -35.02
C ARG A 384 -4.17 -18.79 -34.84
N PRO A 385 -4.89 -19.16 -35.91
CA PRO A 385 -6.30 -19.51 -35.84
C PRO A 385 -6.55 -20.95 -35.39
#